data_AF-A0A937EX30-F1
#
_entry.id   AF-A0A937EX30-F1
#
_cell.length_a   1.000
_cell.length_b   1.000
_cell.length_c   1.000
_cell.angle_alpha   90.00
_cell.angle_beta   90.00
_cell.angle_gamma   90.00
#
_symmetry.space_group_name_H-M   'P 1'
#
loop_
_entity.id
_entity.type
_entity.pdbx_description
1 polymer ?
#
loop_
_entity_poly.entity_id
_entity_poly.type
_entity_poly.pdbx_seq_one_letter_code
_entity_poly.pdbx_strand_id
1 'polypeptide(L)'
;MSRSSSLRYYILARLLLAPLMLWVITTAVFLLLRATPGDPVDALLGPRAPQAAKDELRNQLGLGKPLIMQYLDYMGSLLRGDLGNSLTSQGQTVWEIIQKFFPATVELAVISMAIALIVGIGVGVVSASRPNTSLDVGGRLFGILTYSIPMFWLGMVLQLIFSVGLGWFPLGTRFPVTIPAPDGPTGLYTLDSLLHGNLPQFFTALYYLALPCLTLGILISGIFERIVRVNLQKTLQSDYVEAARARGIPESRILMSHALKNALIPVITILGLTLAALLGGALLTEVTFSWPGLANRLYRAIAQRDYPTVQGIIVFFAAIVAGASILVDILNAYIDPRIRY
;
A
#
# COMPACT_ATOMS: atom_id res chain seq x y z
N MET A 1 37.59 -3.21 1.41
CA MET A 1 36.81 -2.29 0.54
C MET A 1 36.42 -1.06 1.36
N SER A 2 36.47 0.15 0.80
CA SER A 2 35.98 1.34 1.51
C SER A 2 34.46 1.24 1.70
N ARG A 3 33.92 1.84 2.76
CA ARG A 3 32.47 1.86 3.06
C ARG A 3 31.64 2.44 1.89
N SER A 4 32.22 3.35 1.11
CA SER A 4 31.60 3.87 -0.11
C SER A 4 31.54 2.84 -1.24
N SER A 5 32.50 1.91 -1.31
CA SER A 5 32.54 0.89 -2.36
C SER A 5 31.55 -0.24 -2.11
N SER A 6 31.33 -0.64 -0.85
CA SER A 6 30.31 -1.65 -0.50
C SER A 6 28.89 -1.11 -0.69
N LEU A 7 28.65 0.15 -0.30
CA LEU A 7 27.37 0.82 -0.53
C LEU A 7 27.03 0.91 -2.03
N ARG A 8 27.99 1.32 -2.86
CA ARG A 8 27.80 1.38 -4.32
C ARG A 8 27.51 0.02 -4.93
N TYR A 9 28.23 -1.03 -4.51
CA TYR A 9 27.99 -2.39 -4.97
C TYR A 9 26.59 -2.88 -4.60
N TYR A 10 26.15 -2.63 -3.36
CA TYR A 10 24.82 -3.00 -2.90
C TYR A 10 23.70 -2.30 -3.67
N ILE A 11 23.82 -0.98 -3.87
CA ILE A 11 22.85 -0.20 -4.66
C ILE A 11 22.84 -0.68 -6.12
N LEU A 12 24.00 -0.93 -6.72
CA LEU A 12 24.10 -1.47 -8.08
C LEU A 12 23.46 -2.85 -8.20
N ALA A 13 23.73 -3.75 -7.25
CA ALA A 13 23.12 -5.08 -7.21
C ALA A 13 21.58 -4.98 -7.13
N ARG A 14 21.05 -4.11 -6.27
CA ARG A 14 19.60 -3.87 -6.17
C ARG A 14 19.00 -3.25 -7.43
N LEU A 15 19.67 -2.28 -8.04
CA LEU A 15 19.25 -1.69 -9.30
C LEU A 15 19.23 -2.71 -10.45
N LEU A 16 20.17 -3.65 -10.47
CA LEU A 16 20.19 -4.73 -11.47
C LEU A 16 19.11 -5.79 -11.21
N LEU A 17 18.71 -6.01 -9.95
CA LEU A 17 17.63 -6.93 -9.60
C LEU A 17 16.23 -6.36 -9.88
N ALA A 18 16.07 -5.04 -9.94
CA ALA A 18 14.76 -4.43 -10.16
C ALA A 18 14.16 -4.73 -11.55
N PRO A 19 14.90 -4.61 -12.67
CA PRO A 19 14.42 -5.07 -13.98
C PRO A 19 14.04 -6.55 -13.99
N LEU A 20 14.82 -7.40 -13.29
CA LEU A 20 14.51 -8.83 -13.19
C LEU A 20 13.19 -9.05 -12.44
N MET A 21 12.96 -8.34 -11.33
CA MET A 21 11.72 -8.40 -10.57
C MET A 21 10.51 -7.95 -11.42
N LEU A 22 10.64 -6.82 -12.12
CA LEU A 22 9.59 -6.32 -13.01
C LEU A 22 9.33 -7.28 -14.16
N TRP A 23 10.39 -7.83 -14.76
CA TRP A 23 10.27 -8.84 -15.81
C TRP A 23 9.51 -10.07 -15.30
N VAL A 24 9.91 -10.64 -14.16
CA VAL A 24 9.21 -11.80 -13.56
C VAL A 24 7.73 -11.50 -13.32
N ILE A 25 7.40 -10.36 -12.73
CA ILE A 25 6.00 -9.98 -12.45
C ILE A 25 5.21 -9.80 -13.75
N THR A 26 5.77 -9.08 -14.72
CA THR A 26 5.08 -8.80 -15.99
C THR A 26 4.89 -10.05 -16.84
N THR A 27 5.87 -10.96 -16.85
CA THR A 27 5.73 -12.30 -17.46
C THR A 27 4.68 -13.13 -16.75
N ALA A 28 4.71 -13.18 -15.41
CA ALA A 28 3.76 -13.97 -14.63
C ALA A 28 2.32 -13.49 -14.88
N VAL A 29 2.07 -12.18 -14.79
CA VAL A 29 0.74 -11.61 -15.05
C VAL A 29 0.31 -11.86 -16.49
N PHE A 30 1.23 -11.72 -17.46
CA PHE A 30 0.92 -12.01 -18.85
C PHE A 30 0.42 -13.45 -19.00
N LEU A 31 1.16 -14.44 -18.49
CA LEU A 31 0.82 -15.85 -18.61
C LEU A 31 -0.46 -16.20 -17.84
N LEU A 32 -0.62 -15.68 -16.62
CA LEU A 32 -1.80 -15.95 -15.79
C LEU A 32 -3.09 -15.47 -16.46
N LEU A 33 -3.08 -14.29 -17.08
CA LEU A 33 -4.27 -13.79 -17.79
C LEU A 33 -4.64 -14.68 -18.98
N ARG A 34 -3.67 -15.15 -19.77
CA ARG A 34 -3.94 -16.04 -20.91
C ARG A 34 -4.26 -17.48 -20.50
N ALA A 35 -3.85 -17.90 -19.31
CA ALA A 35 -4.22 -19.20 -18.73
C ALA A 35 -5.61 -19.20 -18.08
N THR A 36 -6.15 -18.02 -17.74
CA THR A 36 -7.44 -17.89 -17.07
C THR A 36 -8.57 -18.25 -18.05
N PRO A 37 -9.51 -19.15 -17.69
CA PRO A 37 -10.55 -19.59 -18.62
C PRO A 37 -11.50 -18.45 -19.01
N GLY A 38 -11.78 -18.31 -20.31
CA GLY A 38 -12.76 -17.42 -20.95
C GLY A 38 -12.13 -16.21 -21.69
N ASP A 39 -12.81 -15.73 -22.73
CA ASP A 39 -12.25 -14.78 -23.69
C ASP A 39 -12.58 -13.31 -23.33
N PRO A 40 -11.60 -12.37 -23.31
CA PRO A 40 -11.90 -10.93 -23.20
C PRO A 40 -12.83 -10.40 -24.30
N VAL A 41 -12.82 -10.99 -25.50
CA VAL A 41 -13.75 -10.65 -26.59
C VAL A 41 -15.19 -10.99 -26.21
N ASP A 42 -15.41 -12.14 -25.58
CA ASP A 42 -16.74 -12.55 -25.09
C ASP A 42 -17.19 -11.68 -23.91
N ALA A 43 -16.25 -11.19 -23.10
CA ALA A 43 -16.53 -10.27 -22.01
C ALA A 43 -17.02 -8.90 -22.52
N LEU A 44 -16.47 -8.45 -23.66
CA LEU A 44 -16.79 -7.14 -24.24
C LEU A 44 -18.04 -7.15 -25.12
N LEU A 45 -18.13 -8.09 -26.06
CA LEU A 45 -19.25 -8.17 -27.02
C LEU A 45 -20.44 -8.98 -26.48
N GLY A 46 -20.21 -9.75 -25.41
CA GLY A 46 -21.17 -10.67 -24.86
C GLY A 46 -21.20 -12.03 -25.59
N PRO A 47 -21.66 -13.08 -24.92
CA PRO A 47 -21.63 -14.44 -25.46
C PRO A 47 -22.47 -14.61 -26.74
N ARG A 48 -23.50 -13.77 -26.94
CA ARG A 48 -24.43 -13.81 -28.08
C ARG A 48 -24.01 -13.01 -29.31
N ALA A 49 -22.86 -12.33 -29.26
CA ALA A 49 -22.40 -11.53 -30.40
C ALA A 49 -22.13 -12.41 -31.64
N PRO A 50 -22.35 -11.89 -32.87
CA PRO A 50 -22.01 -12.61 -34.10
C PRO A 50 -20.55 -13.05 -34.12
N GLN A 51 -20.28 -14.28 -34.54
CA GLN A 51 -18.92 -14.84 -34.54
C GLN A 51 -17.94 -14.00 -35.37
N ALA A 52 -18.39 -13.47 -36.51
CA ALA A 52 -17.58 -12.58 -37.35
C ALA A 52 -17.11 -11.32 -36.61
N ALA A 53 -17.95 -10.72 -35.76
CA ALA A 53 -17.57 -9.56 -34.96
C ALA A 53 -16.57 -9.92 -33.85
N LYS A 54 -16.69 -11.12 -33.28
CA LYS A 54 -15.74 -11.64 -32.28
C LYS A 54 -14.37 -11.89 -32.91
N ASP A 55 -14.32 -12.52 -34.07
CA ASP A 55 -13.05 -12.83 -34.74
C ASP A 55 -12.34 -11.55 -35.22
N GLU A 56 -13.10 -10.57 -35.71
CA GLU A 56 -12.58 -9.24 -36.06
C GLU A 56 -11.95 -8.55 -34.84
N LEU A 57 -12.68 -8.49 -33.72
CA LEU A 57 -12.14 -7.89 -32.50
C LEU A 57 -10.92 -8.67 -31.96
N ARG A 58 -10.93 -10.01 -32.06
CA ARG A 58 -9.80 -10.85 -31.65
C ARG A 58 -8.53 -10.54 -32.46
N ASN A 59 -8.68 -10.26 -33.75
CA ASN A 59 -7.59 -9.84 -34.62
C ASN A 59 -7.09 -8.43 -34.28
N GLN A 60 -8.00 -7.47 -34.05
CA GLN A 60 -7.65 -6.10 -33.65
C GLN A 60 -6.88 -6.05 -32.32
N LEU A 61 -7.27 -6.91 -31.35
CA LEU A 61 -6.58 -7.02 -30.06
C LEU A 61 -5.28 -7.85 -30.11
N GLY A 62 -4.93 -8.39 -31.28
CA GLY A 62 -3.74 -9.25 -31.46
C GLY A 62 -3.82 -10.60 -30.75
N LEU A 63 -4.99 -10.98 -30.24
CA LEU A 63 -5.23 -12.22 -29.48
C LEU A 63 -5.17 -13.47 -30.37
N GLY A 64 -5.30 -13.31 -31.70
CA GLY A 64 -5.12 -14.38 -32.67
C GLY A 64 -3.65 -14.72 -32.98
N LYS A 65 -2.68 -13.91 -32.53
CA LYS A 65 -1.25 -14.16 -32.77
C LYS A 65 -0.74 -15.31 -31.87
N PRO A 66 0.35 -16.01 -32.27
CA PRO A 66 1.05 -16.93 -31.37
C PRO A 66 1.43 -16.27 -30.04
N LEU A 67 1.36 -17.02 -28.94
CA LEU A 67 1.55 -16.49 -27.57
C LEU A 67 2.88 -15.73 -27.41
N ILE A 68 3.94 -16.22 -28.07
CA ILE A 68 5.27 -15.58 -28.04
C ILE A 68 5.22 -14.19 -28.69
N MET A 69 4.51 -14.04 -29.82
CA MET A 69 4.39 -12.73 -30.49
C MET A 69 3.57 -11.76 -29.63
N GLN A 70 2.48 -12.22 -29.00
CA GLN A 70 1.73 -11.40 -28.05
C GLN A 70 2.60 -10.93 -26.89
N TYR A 71 3.48 -11.81 -26.39
CA TYR A 71 4.40 -11.47 -25.31
C TYR A 71 5.45 -10.44 -25.74
N LEU A 72 6.04 -10.60 -26.92
CA LEU A 72 7.02 -9.65 -27.47
C LEU A 72 6.40 -8.28 -27.73
N ASP A 73 5.19 -8.23 -28.29
CA ASP A 73 4.44 -6.98 -28.49
C ASP A 73 4.17 -6.29 -27.14
N TYR A 74 3.70 -7.05 -26.14
CA TYR A 74 3.45 -6.55 -24.79
C TYR A 74 4.71 -6.01 -24.11
N MET A 75 5.82 -6.75 -24.15
CA MET A 75 7.11 -6.29 -23.61
C MET A 75 7.62 -5.05 -24.36
N GLY A 76 7.45 -5.01 -25.68
CA GLY A 76 7.83 -3.86 -26.51
C GLY A 76 7.08 -2.59 -26.15
N SER A 77 5.77 -2.68 -25.92
CA SER A 77 4.94 -1.56 -25.45
C SER A 77 5.36 -1.10 -24.05
N LEU A 78 5.59 -2.03 -23.12
CA LEU A 78 6.04 -1.70 -21.76
C LEU A 78 7.37 -0.94 -21.74
N LEU A 79 8.34 -1.37 -22.55
CA LEU A 79 9.64 -0.69 -22.66
C LEU A 79 9.53 0.73 -23.21
N ARG A 80 8.46 1.04 -23.95
CA ARG A 80 8.14 2.39 -24.45
C ARG A 80 7.30 3.21 -23.46
N GLY A 81 6.91 2.62 -22.33
CA GLY A 81 6.02 3.23 -21.35
C GLY A 81 4.54 3.21 -21.75
N ASP A 82 4.17 2.42 -22.77
CA ASP A 82 2.79 2.24 -23.20
C ASP A 82 2.15 1.07 -22.44
N LEU A 83 1.19 1.38 -21.57
CA LEU A 83 0.41 0.40 -20.80
C LEU A 83 -0.83 -0.09 -21.56
N GLY A 84 -1.09 0.44 -22.75
CA GLY A 84 -2.24 0.14 -23.58
C GLY A 84 -3.51 0.91 -23.19
N ASN A 85 -4.61 0.50 -23.82
CA ASN A 85 -5.93 1.08 -23.65
C ASN A 85 -6.86 0.11 -22.93
N SER A 86 -7.72 0.64 -22.07
CA SER A 86 -8.73 -0.17 -21.39
C SER A 86 -9.75 -0.73 -22.39
N LEU A 87 -10.08 -2.01 -22.24
CA LEU A 87 -11.14 -2.64 -23.04
C LEU A 87 -12.53 -2.21 -22.57
N THR A 88 -12.68 -1.91 -21.28
CA THR A 88 -13.97 -1.61 -20.65
C THR A 88 -14.26 -0.12 -20.55
N SER A 89 -13.23 0.72 -20.50
CA SER A 89 -13.34 2.18 -20.46
C SER A 89 -13.05 2.72 -21.85
N GLN A 90 -14.10 2.84 -22.67
CA GLN A 90 -14.02 3.23 -24.07
C GLN A 90 -13.15 4.50 -24.25
N GLY A 91 -12.02 4.33 -24.94
CA GLY A 91 -11.09 5.41 -25.30
C GLY A 91 -10.16 5.89 -24.19
N GLN A 92 -10.17 5.29 -23.00
CA GLN A 92 -9.25 5.68 -21.91
C GLN A 92 -7.97 4.86 -21.96
N THR A 93 -6.84 5.57 -21.88
CA THR A 93 -5.54 4.94 -21.68
C THR A 93 -5.46 4.37 -20.26
N VAL A 94 -4.67 3.32 -20.06
CA VAL A 94 -4.44 2.80 -18.71
C VAL A 94 -3.73 3.83 -17.82
N TRP A 95 -2.97 4.76 -18.42
CA TRP A 95 -2.35 5.85 -17.68
C TRP A 95 -3.38 6.81 -17.08
N GLU A 96 -4.40 7.23 -17.84
CA GLU A 96 -5.48 8.06 -17.34
C GLU A 96 -6.21 7.40 -16.16
N ILE A 97 -6.45 6.10 -16.26
CA ILE A 97 -7.06 5.31 -15.18
C ILE A 97 -6.17 5.38 -13.94
N ILE A 98 -4.87 5.11 -14.06
CA ILE A 98 -3.97 5.15 -12.92
C ILE A 98 -3.93 6.56 -12.31
N GLN A 99 -3.77 7.61 -13.11
CA GLN A 99 -3.76 9.00 -12.63
C GLN A 99 -5.04 9.39 -11.89
N LYS A 100 -6.19 8.89 -12.34
CA LYS A 100 -7.49 9.16 -11.72
C LYS A 100 -7.68 8.46 -10.38
N PHE A 101 -7.25 7.20 -10.24
CA PHE A 101 -7.56 6.36 -9.08
C PHE A 101 -6.41 6.23 -8.08
N PHE A 102 -5.15 6.41 -8.51
CA PHE A 102 -3.99 6.27 -7.64
C PHE A 102 -3.95 7.28 -6.48
N PRO A 103 -4.32 8.58 -6.65
CA PRO A 103 -4.36 9.52 -5.53
C PRO A 103 -5.23 9.04 -4.37
N ALA A 104 -6.36 8.38 -4.64
CA ALA A 104 -7.20 7.82 -3.59
C ALA A 104 -6.47 6.71 -2.80
N THR A 105 -5.70 5.84 -3.47
CA THR A 105 -4.87 4.82 -2.82
C THR A 105 -3.76 5.46 -1.98
N VAL A 106 -3.12 6.53 -2.48
CA VAL A 106 -2.09 7.29 -1.74
C VAL A 106 -2.66 7.88 -0.45
N GLU A 107 -3.81 8.56 -0.54
CA GLU A 107 -4.49 9.14 0.64
C GLU A 107 -4.79 8.10 1.71
N LEU A 108 -5.40 6.98 1.29
CA LEU A 108 -5.70 5.85 2.17
C LEU A 108 -4.42 5.29 2.82
N ALA A 109 -3.38 5.07 2.03
CA ALA A 109 -2.11 4.50 2.49
C ALA A 109 -1.41 5.40 3.52
N VAL A 110 -1.26 6.70 3.20
CA VAL A 110 -0.52 7.65 4.05
C VAL A 110 -1.24 7.88 5.37
N ILE A 111 -2.55 8.11 5.36
CA ILE A 111 -3.31 8.38 6.59
C ILE A 111 -3.43 7.11 7.45
N SER A 112 -3.65 5.94 6.85
CA SER A 112 -3.63 4.67 7.58
C SER A 112 -2.27 4.38 8.20
N MET A 113 -1.18 4.66 7.48
CA MET A 113 0.18 4.52 8.01
C MET A 113 0.44 5.46 9.18
N ALA A 114 0.01 6.72 9.08
CA ALA A 114 0.15 7.68 10.18
C ALA A 114 -0.57 7.18 11.44
N ILE A 115 -1.81 6.69 11.31
CA ILE A 115 -2.57 6.06 12.41
C ILE A 115 -1.83 4.85 12.96
N ALA A 116 -1.33 3.97 12.07
CA ALA A 116 -0.61 2.76 12.46
C ALA A 116 0.65 3.07 13.28
N LEU A 117 1.40 4.11 12.90
CA LEU A 117 2.60 4.54 13.62
C LEU A 117 2.25 5.17 14.96
N ILE A 118 1.26 6.07 15.01
CA ILE A 118 0.84 6.72 16.27
C ILE A 118 0.37 5.66 17.28
N VAL A 119 -0.53 4.77 16.86
CA VAL A 119 -1.09 3.73 17.72
C VAL A 119 -0.02 2.68 18.04
N GLY A 120 0.67 2.16 17.03
CA GLY A 120 1.63 1.07 17.20
C GLY A 120 2.84 1.47 18.04
N ILE A 121 3.45 2.63 17.77
CA ILE A 121 4.55 3.14 18.60
C ILE A 121 4.03 3.49 19.99
N GLY A 122 2.88 4.14 20.12
CA GLY A 122 2.29 4.48 21.41
C GLY A 122 2.07 3.26 22.30
N VAL A 123 1.34 2.25 21.80
CA VAL A 123 1.07 1.00 22.53
C VAL A 123 2.37 0.24 22.81
N GLY A 124 3.28 0.15 21.83
CA GLY A 124 4.55 -0.55 22.00
C GLY A 124 5.47 0.08 23.05
N VAL A 125 5.52 1.42 23.11
CA VAL A 125 6.27 2.17 24.13
C VAL A 125 5.67 1.94 25.51
N VAL A 126 4.35 2.09 25.66
CA VAL A 126 3.66 1.92 26.94
C VAL A 126 3.83 0.48 27.46
N SER A 127 3.65 -0.51 26.59
CA SER A 127 3.82 -1.94 26.89
C SER A 127 5.26 -2.28 27.32
N ALA A 128 6.27 -1.79 26.59
CA ALA A 128 7.68 -2.04 26.92
C ALA A 128 8.18 -1.28 28.15
N SER A 129 7.59 -0.14 28.49
CA SER A 129 8.01 0.68 29.64
C SER A 129 7.84 -0.04 30.99
N ARG A 130 6.92 -1.02 31.06
CA ARG A 130 6.61 -1.77 32.27
C ARG A 130 6.43 -3.27 31.97
N PRO A 131 7.54 -4.00 31.75
CA PRO A 131 7.49 -5.43 31.44
C PRO A 131 6.76 -6.23 32.53
N ASN A 132 6.06 -7.30 32.14
CA ASN A 132 5.31 -8.19 33.04
C ASN A 132 4.16 -7.52 33.83
N THR A 133 3.71 -6.33 33.43
CA THR A 133 2.52 -5.68 34.00
C THR A 133 1.28 -5.87 33.14
N SER A 134 0.11 -5.42 33.62
CA SER A 134 -1.13 -5.42 32.83
C SER A 134 -1.02 -4.60 31.53
N LEU A 135 -0.16 -3.57 31.50
CA LEU A 135 0.11 -2.80 30.28
C LEU A 135 0.89 -3.62 29.24
N ASP A 136 1.84 -4.45 29.69
CA ASP A 136 2.56 -5.38 28.82
C ASP A 136 1.63 -6.45 28.26
N VAL A 137 0.83 -7.08 29.13
CA VAL A 137 -0.22 -8.04 28.73
C VAL A 137 -1.20 -7.41 27.74
N GLY A 138 -1.69 -6.20 28.02
CA GLY A 138 -2.60 -5.47 27.13
C GLY A 138 -1.99 -5.20 25.76
N GLY A 139 -0.74 -4.73 25.69
CA GLY A 139 -0.02 -4.53 24.42
C GLY A 139 0.18 -5.83 23.64
N ARG A 140 0.52 -6.93 24.31
CA ARG A 140 0.62 -8.26 23.69
C ARG A 140 -0.72 -8.73 23.11
N LEU A 141 -1.80 -8.61 23.88
CA LEU A 141 -3.13 -8.96 23.42
C LEU A 141 -3.56 -8.10 22.23
N PHE A 142 -3.28 -6.79 22.29
CA PHE A 142 -3.53 -5.89 21.18
C PHE A 142 -2.80 -6.32 19.89
N GLY A 143 -1.50 -6.63 19.98
CA GLY A 143 -0.72 -7.12 18.84
C GLY A 143 -1.21 -8.46 18.29
N ILE A 144 -1.69 -9.37 19.16
CA ILE A 144 -2.28 -10.64 18.75
C ILE A 144 -3.61 -10.40 18.03
N LEU A 145 -4.51 -9.62 18.62
CA LEU A 145 -5.84 -9.35 18.06
C LEU A 145 -5.75 -8.68 16.69
N THR A 146 -4.92 -7.64 16.57
CA THR A 146 -4.74 -6.91 15.31
C THR A 146 -4.13 -7.78 14.21
N TYR A 147 -3.28 -8.75 14.54
CA TYR A 147 -2.72 -9.70 13.57
C TYR A 147 -3.71 -10.83 13.21
N SER A 148 -4.53 -11.28 14.15
CA SER A 148 -5.43 -12.42 13.96
C SER A 148 -6.74 -12.07 13.25
N ILE A 149 -7.20 -10.82 13.34
CA ILE A 149 -8.48 -10.42 12.78
C ILE A 149 -8.35 -10.15 11.26
N PRO A 150 -9.15 -10.80 10.40
CA PRO A 150 -9.16 -10.50 8.98
C PRO A 150 -9.65 -9.08 8.71
N MET A 151 -8.92 -8.36 7.84
CA MET A 151 -9.19 -6.96 7.54
C MET A 151 -10.60 -6.70 6.98
N PHE A 152 -11.04 -7.51 6.01
CA PHE A 152 -12.36 -7.38 5.41
C PHE A 152 -13.48 -7.61 6.44
N TRP A 153 -13.27 -8.54 7.37
CA TRP A 153 -14.24 -8.87 8.42
C TRP A 153 -14.36 -7.72 9.41
N LEU A 154 -13.22 -7.20 9.91
CA LEU A 154 -13.25 -6.05 10.80
C LEU A 154 -13.88 -4.84 10.13
N GLY A 155 -13.53 -4.56 8.86
CA GLY A 155 -14.12 -3.48 8.09
C GLY A 155 -15.64 -3.58 8.00
N MET A 156 -16.17 -4.77 7.67
CA MET A 156 -17.62 -5.00 7.62
C MET A 156 -18.30 -4.86 8.99
N VAL A 157 -17.69 -5.36 10.07
CA VAL A 157 -18.22 -5.19 11.43
C VAL A 157 -18.24 -3.72 11.83
N LEU A 158 -17.17 -2.98 11.55
CA LEU A 158 -17.09 -1.56 11.85
C LEU A 158 -18.09 -0.74 11.01
N GLN A 159 -18.31 -1.08 9.74
CA GLN A 159 -19.38 -0.49 8.92
C GLN A 159 -20.76 -0.78 9.53
N LEU A 160 -21.03 -2.02 9.95
CA LEU A 160 -22.32 -2.37 10.54
C LEU A 160 -22.59 -1.61 11.84
N ILE A 161 -21.59 -1.48 12.71
CA ILE A 161 -21.75 -0.80 14.00
C ILE A 161 -21.77 0.72 13.79
N PHE A 162 -20.75 1.29 13.17
CA PHE A 162 -20.55 2.73 13.16
C PHE A 162 -21.23 3.43 11.98
N SER A 163 -21.44 2.77 10.84
CA SER A 163 -22.12 3.38 9.70
C SER A 163 -23.61 3.06 9.68
N VAL A 164 -24.01 1.80 9.88
CA VAL A 164 -25.44 1.40 9.85
C VAL A 164 -26.11 1.61 11.20
N GLY A 165 -25.55 1.05 12.28
CA GLY A 165 -26.19 1.06 13.60
C GLY A 165 -26.20 2.45 14.25
N LEU A 166 -25.04 3.11 14.26
CA LEU A 166 -24.84 4.40 14.94
C LEU A 166 -24.94 5.62 14.02
N GLY A 167 -24.72 5.46 12.71
CA GLY A 167 -24.72 6.58 11.75
C GLY A 167 -23.57 7.59 11.95
N TRP A 168 -22.48 7.18 12.59
CA TRP A 168 -21.32 8.04 12.90
C TRP A 168 -20.36 8.23 11.74
N PHE A 169 -20.34 7.33 10.76
CA PHE A 169 -19.45 7.38 9.61
C PHE A 169 -20.20 6.98 8.33
N PRO A 170 -19.75 7.43 7.16
CA PRO A 170 -20.34 7.01 5.90
C PRO A 170 -20.08 5.52 5.64
N LEU A 171 -20.97 4.89 4.88
CA LEU A 171 -20.87 3.46 4.54
C LEU A 171 -19.73 3.16 3.56
N GLY A 172 -19.37 4.12 2.72
CA GLY A 172 -18.31 3.97 1.72
C GLY A 172 -18.19 5.20 0.84
N THR A 173 -17.54 5.02 -0.31
CA THR A 173 -17.13 6.10 -1.24
C THR A 173 -16.06 7.03 -0.67
N ARG A 174 -15.50 7.90 -1.51
CA ARG A 174 -14.45 8.86 -1.13
C ARG A 174 -14.98 10.21 -0.68
N PHE A 175 -16.20 10.56 -1.11
CA PHE A 175 -16.82 11.86 -0.90
C PHE A 175 -18.34 11.73 -1.12
N PRO A 176 -19.19 12.58 -0.52
CA PRO A 176 -20.63 12.50 -0.74
C PRO A 176 -20.98 12.65 -2.22
N VAL A 177 -21.96 11.87 -2.69
CA VAL A 177 -22.47 11.94 -4.07
C VAL A 177 -23.35 13.17 -4.34
N THR A 178 -23.76 13.87 -3.29
CA THR A 178 -24.69 15.01 -3.34
C THR A 178 -24.00 16.34 -3.59
N ILE A 179 -22.69 16.42 -3.39
CA ILE A 179 -21.88 17.63 -3.60
C ILE A 179 -20.70 17.33 -4.54
N PRO A 180 -20.28 18.30 -5.36
CA PRO A 180 -19.11 18.11 -6.22
C PRO A 180 -17.87 17.86 -5.37
N ALA A 181 -17.08 16.87 -5.78
CA ALA A 181 -15.83 16.55 -5.13
C ALA A 181 -14.81 17.69 -5.30
N PRO A 182 -13.83 17.82 -4.40
CA PRO A 182 -12.73 18.77 -4.57
C PRO A 182 -11.95 18.42 -5.84
N ASP A 183 -11.90 19.38 -6.77
CA ASP A 183 -11.04 19.29 -7.95
C ASP A 183 -9.68 19.92 -7.61
N GLY A 184 -8.61 19.38 -8.18
CA GLY A 184 -7.27 19.94 -7.98
C GLY A 184 -6.18 19.18 -8.73
N PRO A 185 -4.96 19.75 -8.76
CA PRO A 185 -3.85 19.19 -9.53
C PRO A 185 -3.32 17.88 -8.94
N THR A 186 -3.58 17.60 -7.66
CA THR A 186 -3.01 16.42 -6.98
C THR A 186 -3.95 15.22 -7.00
N GLY A 187 -5.26 15.45 -7.13
CA GLY A 187 -6.30 14.43 -7.02
C GLY A 187 -6.48 13.90 -5.59
N LEU A 188 -5.81 14.48 -4.60
CA LEU A 188 -5.93 14.18 -3.16
C LEU A 188 -6.97 15.15 -2.58
N TYR A 189 -8.19 14.67 -2.32
CA TYR A 189 -9.29 15.53 -1.87
C TYR A 189 -8.97 16.30 -0.59
N THR A 190 -8.19 15.72 0.33
CA THR A 190 -7.73 16.39 1.55
C THR A 190 -6.79 17.55 1.23
N LEU A 191 -5.80 17.34 0.37
CA LEU A 191 -4.82 18.37 0.01
C LEU A 191 -5.44 19.43 -0.91
N ASP A 192 -6.19 19.01 -1.92
CA ASP A 192 -6.85 19.90 -2.88
C ASP A 192 -7.89 20.79 -2.20
N SER A 193 -8.61 20.29 -1.19
CA SER A 193 -9.52 21.13 -0.38
C SER A 193 -8.77 22.24 0.38
N LEU A 194 -7.58 21.94 0.92
CA LEU A 194 -6.75 22.93 1.61
C LEU A 194 -6.14 23.94 0.63
N LEU A 195 -5.70 23.49 -0.55
CA LEU A 195 -5.14 24.36 -1.59
C LEU A 195 -6.17 25.38 -2.09
N HIS A 196 -7.45 25.00 -2.15
CA HIS A 196 -8.55 25.90 -2.51
C HIS A 196 -9.10 26.70 -1.30
N GLY A 197 -8.55 26.53 -0.11
CA GLY A 197 -9.01 27.19 1.12
C GLY A 197 -10.40 26.74 1.60
N ASN A 198 -10.91 25.62 1.10
CA ASN A 198 -12.24 25.10 1.43
C ASN A 198 -12.19 24.14 2.63
N LEU A 199 -12.19 24.71 3.84
CA LEU A 199 -12.19 23.93 5.08
C LEU A 199 -13.41 23.00 5.23
N PRO A 200 -14.64 23.38 4.85
CA PRO A 200 -15.78 22.45 4.87
C PRO A 200 -15.56 21.19 4.02
N GLN A 201 -14.99 21.33 2.82
CA GLN A 201 -14.66 20.17 1.98
C GLN A 201 -13.54 19.33 2.57
N PHE A 202 -12.54 19.97 3.19
CA PHE A 202 -11.45 19.27 3.87
C PHE A 202 -11.96 18.35 5.00
N PHE A 203 -12.79 18.88 5.90
CA PHE A 203 -13.37 18.08 6.97
C PHE A 203 -14.31 16.99 6.45
N THR A 204 -15.03 17.27 5.35
CA THR A 204 -15.86 16.26 4.68
C THR A 204 -15.00 15.11 4.13
N ALA A 205 -13.91 15.43 3.44
CA ALA A 205 -12.98 14.43 2.92
C ALA A 205 -12.37 13.59 4.06
N LEU A 206 -11.96 14.24 5.16
CA LEU A 206 -11.43 13.54 6.34
C LEU A 206 -12.47 12.63 6.99
N TYR A 207 -13.73 13.06 7.06
CA TYR A 207 -14.84 12.28 7.60
C TYR A 207 -15.11 10.99 6.80
N TYR A 208 -15.06 11.06 5.47
CA TYR A 208 -15.21 9.88 4.60
C TYR A 208 -13.98 8.97 4.63
N LEU A 209 -12.80 9.54 4.87
CA LEU A 209 -11.54 8.81 4.97
C LEU A 209 -11.33 8.15 6.34
N ALA A 210 -12.02 8.63 7.39
CA ALA A 210 -11.77 8.26 8.78
C ALA A 210 -11.95 6.76 9.05
N LEU A 211 -13.12 6.19 8.75
CA LEU A 211 -13.41 4.78 9.03
C LEU A 211 -12.49 3.80 8.29
N PRO A 212 -12.26 3.91 6.96
CA PRO A 212 -11.33 3.01 6.27
C PRO A 212 -9.90 3.16 6.79
N CYS A 213 -9.44 4.38 7.07
CA CYS A 213 -8.08 4.60 7.57
C CYS A 213 -7.88 4.14 9.01
N LEU A 214 -8.87 4.32 9.88
CA LEU A 214 -8.84 3.80 11.24
C LEU A 214 -8.80 2.28 11.23
N THR A 215 -9.63 1.64 10.40
CA THR A 215 -9.67 0.18 10.27
C THR A 215 -8.32 -0.38 9.81
N LEU A 216 -7.81 0.16 8.70
CA LEU A 216 -6.53 -0.27 8.12
C LEU A 216 -5.35 0.05 9.04
N GLY A 217 -5.32 1.27 9.59
CA GLY A 217 -4.27 1.75 10.48
C GLY A 217 -4.20 0.98 11.80
N ILE A 218 -5.34 0.68 12.44
CA ILE A 218 -5.37 -0.11 13.68
C ILE A 218 -4.84 -1.53 13.43
N LEU A 219 -5.23 -2.19 12.34
CA LEU A 219 -4.73 -3.53 12.04
C LEU A 219 -3.22 -3.53 11.77
N ILE A 220 -2.73 -2.56 11.02
CA ILE A 220 -1.29 -2.43 10.73
C ILE A 220 -0.51 -2.03 11.99
N SER A 221 -1.11 -1.30 12.93
CA SER A 221 -0.41 -0.86 14.15
C SER A 221 0.16 -2.02 14.98
N GLY A 222 -0.41 -3.23 14.89
CA GLY A 222 0.06 -4.41 15.60
C GLY A 222 1.49 -4.83 15.26
N ILE A 223 1.90 -4.70 13.98
CA ILE A 223 3.29 -5.00 13.61
C ILE A 223 4.25 -3.99 14.23
N PHE A 224 3.89 -2.70 14.22
CA PHE A 224 4.68 -1.63 14.81
C PHE A 224 4.78 -1.74 16.33
N GLU A 225 3.66 -2.05 17.00
CA GLU A 225 3.62 -2.35 18.43
C GLU A 225 4.65 -3.42 18.79
N ARG A 226 4.60 -4.56 18.09
CA ARG A 226 5.47 -5.70 18.37
C ARG A 226 6.94 -5.34 18.19
N ILE A 227 7.28 -4.67 17.10
CA ILE A 227 8.68 -4.30 16.78
C ILE A 227 9.20 -3.30 17.81
N VAL A 228 8.43 -2.25 18.09
CA VAL A 228 8.80 -1.23 19.08
C VAL A 228 8.96 -1.88 20.45
N ARG A 229 8.00 -2.72 20.87
CA ARG A 229 8.03 -3.36 22.18
C ARG A 229 9.28 -4.23 22.34
N VAL A 230 9.54 -5.13 21.39
CA VAL A 230 10.67 -6.07 21.45
C VAL A 230 12.01 -5.32 21.41
N ASN A 231 12.16 -4.35 20.51
CA ASN A 231 13.40 -3.60 20.42
C ASN A 231 13.62 -2.68 21.62
N LEU A 232 12.57 -2.06 22.15
CA LEU A 232 12.67 -1.19 23.32
C LEU A 232 13.00 -2.00 24.58
N GLN A 233 12.36 -3.15 24.80
CA GLN A 233 12.69 -4.05 25.91
C GLN A 233 14.17 -4.49 25.85
N LYS A 234 14.64 -4.91 24.67
CA LYS A 234 16.07 -5.27 24.48
C LYS A 234 17.00 -4.08 24.72
N THR A 235 16.60 -2.90 24.28
CA THR A 235 17.42 -1.69 24.40
C THR A 235 17.52 -1.21 25.85
N LEU A 236 16.45 -1.32 26.63
CA LEU A 236 16.43 -0.97 28.06
C LEU A 236 17.32 -1.88 28.92
N GLN A 237 17.71 -3.07 28.41
CA GLN A 237 18.60 -4.02 29.06
C GLN A 237 20.08 -3.85 28.67
N SER A 238 20.44 -2.78 27.94
CA SER A 238 21.81 -2.59 27.44
C SER A 238 22.70 -1.80 28.41
N ASP A 239 24.00 -2.08 28.37
CA ASP A 239 25.01 -1.50 29.28
C ASP A 239 25.01 0.04 29.28
N TYR A 240 24.75 0.68 28.15
CA TYR A 240 24.72 2.15 28.08
C TYR A 240 23.49 2.74 28.79
N VAL A 241 22.38 2.00 28.87
CA VAL A 241 21.20 2.38 29.65
C VAL A 241 21.48 2.20 31.13
N GLU A 242 22.16 1.12 31.53
CA GLU A 242 22.59 0.91 32.92
C GLU A 242 23.56 2.01 33.38
N ALA A 243 24.53 2.38 32.54
CA ALA A 243 25.43 3.51 32.80
C ALA A 243 24.67 4.85 32.92
N ALA A 244 23.64 5.08 32.10
CA ALA A 244 22.78 6.26 32.22
C ALA A 244 22.01 6.29 33.55
N ARG A 245 21.50 5.13 34.00
CA ARG A 245 20.83 4.98 35.29
C ARG A 245 21.80 5.22 36.46
N ALA A 246 23.02 4.69 36.39
CA ALA A 246 24.06 4.92 37.39
C ALA A 246 24.47 6.41 37.52
N ARG A 247 24.32 7.19 36.44
CA ARG A 247 24.53 8.64 36.43
C ARG A 247 23.34 9.46 36.98
N GLY A 248 22.28 8.80 37.46
CA GLY A 248 21.10 9.46 38.02
C GLY A 248 20.17 10.09 36.98
N ILE A 249 20.27 9.70 35.70
CA ILE A 249 19.38 10.22 34.66
C ILE A 249 17.95 9.68 34.90
N PRO A 250 16.90 10.52 34.85
CA PRO A 250 15.54 10.07 35.10
C PRO A 250 15.05 9.08 34.04
N GLU A 251 14.29 8.05 34.46
CA GLU A 251 13.79 6.97 33.60
C GLU A 251 13.00 7.48 32.38
N SER A 252 12.23 8.56 32.51
CA SER A 252 11.50 9.16 31.38
C SER A 252 12.43 9.69 30.29
N ARG A 253 13.58 10.26 30.66
CA ARG A 253 14.60 10.75 29.72
C ARG A 253 15.37 9.58 29.12
N ILE A 254 15.69 8.55 29.91
CA ILE A 254 16.28 7.29 29.41
C ILE A 254 15.38 6.68 28.34
N LEU A 255 14.09 6.53 28.64
CA LEU A 255 13.14 5.88 27.75
C LEU A 255 12.93 6.69 26.46
N MET A 256 12.64 7.99 26.55
CA MET A 256 12.34 8.81 25.36
C MET A 256 13.58 9.18 24.52
N SER A 257 14.68 9.57 25.17
CA SER A 257 15.84 10.15 24.47
C SER A 257 16.97 9.15 24.20
N HIS A 258 17.14 8.13 25.05
CA HIS A 258 18.25 7.16 24.91
C HIS A 258 17.80 5.83 24.30
N ALA A 259 16.72 5.24 24.81
CA ALA A 259 16.29 3.91 24.39
C ALA A 259 15.39 3.93 23.15
N LEU A 260 14.35 4.76 23.12
CA LEU A 260 13.37 4.77 22.03
C LEU A 260 14.00 5.09 20.67
N LYS A 261 14.87 6.10 20.61
CA LYS A 261 15.54 6.49 19.35
C LYS A 261 16.32 5.32 18.72
N ASN A 262 16.97 4.50 19.53
CA ASN A 262 17.71 3.33 19.07
C ASN A 262 16.77 2.16 18.73
N ALA A 263 15.68 2.00 19.48
CA ALA A 263 14.66 0.98 19.22
C ALA A 263 13.86 1.23 17.94
N LEU A 264 13.80 2.49 17.45
CA LEU A 264 13.09 2.86 16.22
C LEU A 264 13.90 2.60 14.93
N ILE A 265 15.19 2.26 15.00
CA ILE A 265 15.99 2.02 13.79
C ILE A 265 15.38 0.91 12.92
N PRO A 266 15.00 -0.28 13.45
CA PRO A 266 14.33 -1.32 12.65
C PRO A 266 12.90 -0.96 12.23
N VAL A 267 12.26 -0.02 12.93
CA VAL A 267 10.90 0.43 12.63
C VAL A 267 10.86 1.21 11.31
N ILE A 268 11.90 2.00 11.02
CA ILE A 268 12.00 2.78 9.78
C ILE A 268 12.04 1.87 8.55
N THR A 269 12.80 0.77 8.62
CA THR A 269 12.85 -0.22 7.54
C THR A 269 11.47 -0.80 7.24
N ILE A 270 10.76 -1.22 8.28
CA ILE A 270 9.47 -1.88 8.15
C ILE A 270 8.40 -0.88 7.72
N LEU A 271 8.45 0.37 8.21
CA LEU A 271 7.61 1.47 7.76
C LEU A 271 7.67 1.62 6.24
N GLY A 272 8.88 1.71 5.68
CA GLY A 272 9.03 1.92 4.25
C GLY A 272 8.52 0.74 3.42
N LEU A 273 8.77 -0.50 3.86
CA LEU A 273 8.25 -1.69 3.19
C LEU A 273 6.73 -1.80 3.28
N THR A 274 6.14 -1.48 4.44
CA THR A 274 4.68 -1.49 4.62
C THR A 274 4.02 -0.38 3.81
N LEU A 275 4.63 0.81 3.74
CA LEU A 275 4.10 1.90 2.92
C LEU A 275 4.16 1.54 1.43
N ALA A 276 5.26 0.92 0.97
CA ALA A 276 5.38 0.40 -0.39
C ALA A 276 4.26 -0.60 -0.71
N ALA A 277 4.00 -1.54 0.20
CA ALA A 277 2.93 -2.52 0.04
C ALA A 277 1.54 -1.87 0.00
N LEU A 278 1.29 -0.84 0.82
CA LEU A 278 0.02 -0.10 0.80
C LEU A 278 -0.17 0.70 -0.51
N LEU A 279 0.89 1.33 -1.01
CA LEU A 279 0.85 2.02 -2.31
C LEU A 279 0.70 1.05 -3.49
N GLY A 280 1.17 -0.20 -3.32
CA GLY A 280 0.88 -1.33 -4.20
C GLY A 280 -0.57 -1.82 -4.16
N GLY A 281 -1.43 -1.21 -3.34
CA GLY A 281 -2.86 -1.42 -3.30
C GLY A 281 -3.35 -2.09 -2.02
N ALA A 282 -4.21 -1.39 -1.27
CA ALA A 282 -4.91 -1.95 -0.11
C ALA A 282 -6.21 -2.66 -0.55
N LEU A 283 -6.11 -3.62 -1.46
CA LEU A 283 -7.25 -4.19 -2.21
C LEU A 283 -8.46 -4.52 -1.34
N LEU A 284 -8.25 -5.24 -0.24
CA LEU A 284 -9.34 -5.64 0.65
C LEU A 284 -10.04 -4.43 1.28
N THR A 285 -9.28 -3.46 1.78
CA THR A 285 -9.85 -2.21 2.32
C THR A 285 -10.60 -1.46 1.24
N GLU A 286 -10.03 -1.31 0.05
CA GLU A 286 -10.64 -0.52 -1.00
C GLU A 286 -11.94 -1.14 -1.50
N VAL A 287 -12.01 -2.47 -1.58
CA VAL A 287 -13.23 -3.18 -1.95
C VAL A 287 -14.27 -3.12 -0.82
N THR A 288 -13.88 -3.44 0.42
CA THR A 288 -14.80 -3.44 1.57
C THR A 288 -15.45 -2.07 1.81
N PHE A 289 -14.67 -0.99 1.73
CA PHE A 289 -15.19 0.37 1.93
C PHE A 289 -15.70 1.03 0.65
N SER A 290 -15.75 0.30 -0.48
CA SER A 290 -16.07 0.89 -1.79
C SER A 290 -15.23 2.14 -2.09
N TRP A 291 -13.97 2.14 -1.64
CA TRP A 291 -13.02 3.20 -1.87
C TRP A 291 -12.60 3.16 -3.35
N PRO A 292 -12.70 4.28 -4.09
CA PRO A 292 -12.36 4.33 -5.50
C PRO A 292 -10.84 4.46 -5.67
N GLY A 293 -10.09 3.49 -5.16
CA GLY A 293 -8.64 3.39 -5.35
C GLY A 293 -8.26 2.50 -6.53
N LEU A 294 -6.96 2.45 -6.79
CA LEU A 294 -6.40 1.72 -7.92
C LEU A 294 -6.55 0.20 -7.77
N ALA A 295 -6.54 -0.33 -6.54
CA ALA A 295 -6.73 -1.75 -6.30
C ALA A 295 -8.19 -2.18 -6.51
N ASN A 296 -9.16 -1.35 -6.11
CA ASN A 296 -10.56 -1.57 -6.48
C ASN A 296 -10.73 -1.55 -8.01
N ARG A 297 -10.05 -0.64 -8.71
CA ARG A 297 -10.09 -0.62 -10.19
C ARG A 297 -9.48 -1.89 -10.79
N LEU A 298 -8.36 -2.38 -10.23
CA LEU A 298 -7.76 -3.66 -10.61
C LEU A 298 -8.77 -4.82 -10.42
N TYR A 299 -9.44 -4.90 -9.27
CA TYR A 299 -10.46 -5.92 -9.03
C TYR A 299 -11.58 -5.91 -10.06
N ARG A 300 -12.10 -4.72 -10.41
CA ARG A 300 -13.12 -4.57 -11.45
C ARG A 300 -12.59 -4.98 -12.82
N ALA A 301 -11.35 -4.61 -13.16
CA ALA A 301 -10.71 -4.98 -14.41
C ALA A 301 -10.52 -6.49 -14.53
N ILE A 302 -10.15 -7.18 -13.44
CA ILE A 302 -10.08 -8.65 -13.38
C ILE A 302 -11.46 -9.26 -13.64
N ALA A 303 -12.49 -8.76 -12.93
CA ALA A 303 -13.86 -9.27 -13.07
C ALA A 303 -14.42 -9.07 -14.50
N GLN A 304 -14.04 -7.97 -15.15
CA GLN A 304 -14.45 -7.63 -16.52
C GLN A 304 -13.49 -8.15 -17.61
N ARG A 305 -12.45 -8.91 -17.23
CA ARG A 305 -11.43 -9.45 -18.15
C ARG A 305 -10.75 -8.38 -19.01
N ASP A 306 -10.56 -7.19 -18.44
CA ASP A 306 -9.85 -6.08 -19.08
C ASP A 306 -8.34 -6.28 -18.96
N TYR A 307 -7.77 -7.12 -19.84
CA TYR A 307 -6.37 -7.54 -19.75
C TYR A 307 -5.38 -6.36 -19.74
N PRO A 308 -5.45 -5.37 -20.65
CA PRO A 308 -4.53 -4.24 -20.64
C PRO A 308 -4.56 -3.47 -19.31
N THR A 309 -5.76 -3.22 -18.77
CA THR A 309 -5.90 -2.52 -17.49
C THR A 309 -5.32 -3.31 -16.33
N VAL A 310 -5.56 -4.63 -16.27
CA VAL A 310 -4.99 -5.50 -15.24
C VAL A 310 -3.46 -5.51 -15.34
N GLN A 311 -2.92 -5.70 -16.54
CA GLN A 311 -1.48 -5.73 -16.77
C GLN A 311 -0.82 -4.41 -16.37
N GLY A 312 -1.35 -3.28 -16.86
CA GLY A 312 -0.76 -1.97 -16.60
C GLY A 312 -0.82 -1.56 -15.13
N ILE A 313 -1.93 -1.82 -14.42
CA ILE A 313 -2.01 -1.55 -12.98
C ILE A 313 -1.02 -2.42 -12.20
N ILE A 314 -0.86 -3.70 -12.52
CA ILE A 314 0.09 -4.57 -11.81
C ILE A 314 1.53 -4.17 -12.10
N VAL A 315 1.87 -3.80 -13.34
CA VAL A 315 3.20 -3.25 -13.69
C VAL A 315 3.47 -1.99 -12.86
N PHE A 316 2.49 -1.10 -12.76
CA PHE A 316 2.61 0.13 -11.99
C PHE A 316 2.81 -0.13 -10.49
N PHE A 317 2.05 -1.05 -9.88
CA PHE A 317 2.27 -1.49 -8.51
C PHE A 317 3.66 -2.12 -8.30
N ALA A 318 4.09 -2.97 -9.23
CA ALA A 318 5.42 -3.58 -9.18
C ALA A 318 6.53 -2.52 -9.24
N ALA A 319 6.37 -1.50 -10.09
CA ALA A 319 7.31 -0.38 -10.20
C ALA A 319 7.37 0.44 -8.90
N ILE A 320 6.24 0.74 -8.27
CA ILE A 320 6.18 1.42 -6.97
C ILE A 320 6.88 0.59 -5.90
N VAL A 321 6.56 -0.69 -5.78
CA VAL A 321 7.13 -1.56 -4.75
C VAL A 321 8.63 -1.73 -4.94
N ALA A 322 9.10 -1.92 -6.18
CA ALA A 322 10.51 -2.01 -6.50
C ALA A 322 11.24 -0.69 -6.17
N GLY A 323 10.71 0.45 -6.61
CA GLY A 323 11.29 1.77 -6.33
C GLY A 323 11.34 2.10 -4.84
N ALA A 324 10.26 1.83 -4.11
CA ALA A 324 10.20 2.04 -2.68
C ALA A 324 11.13 1.08 -1.91
N SER A 325 11.26 -0.17 -2.34
CA SER A 325 12.22 -1.11 -1.75
C SER A 325 13.66 -0.62 -1.90
N ILE A 326 14.03 -0.14 -3.10
CA ILE A 326 15.36 0.46 -3.34
C ILE A 326 15.56 1.70 -2.45
N LEU A 327 14.55 2.56 -2.34
CA LEU A 327 14.61 3.75 -1.50
C LEU A 327 14.84 3.38 -0.02
N VAL A 328 14.13 2.39 0.50
CA VAL A 328 14.27 1.89 1.87
C VAL A 328 15.64 1.30 2.11
N ASP A 329 16.13 0.50 1.17
CA ASP A 329 17.46 -0.08 1.22
C ASP A 329 18.56 0.99 1.28
N ILE A 330 18.43 2.07 0.49
CA ILE A 330 19.32 3.23 0.54
C ILE A 330 19.23 3.94 1.89
N LEU A 331 18.02 4.20 2.39
CA LEU A 331 17.80 4.85 3.69
C LEU A 331 18.41 4.05 4.84
N ASN A 332 18.23 2.72 4.84
CA ASN A 332 18.82 1.84 5.85
C ASN A 332 20.35 1.91 5.83
N ALA A 333 20.96 1.94 4.65
CA ALA A 333 22.40 2.02 4.52
C ALA A 333 22.99 3.34 5.06
N TYR A 334 22.21 4.43 5.01
CA TYR A 334 22.58 5.71 5.62
C TYR A 334 22.36 5.73 7.14
N ILE A 335 21.25 5.16 7.62
CA ILE A 335 20.83 5.23 9.02
C ILE A 335 21.63 4.25 9.90
N ASP A 336 21.90 3.03 9.43
CA ASP A 336 22.59 2.01 10.23
C ASP A 336 24.05 1.79 9.74
N PRO A 337 25.06 2.35 10.43
CA PRO A 337 26.47 2.11 10.12
C PRO A 337 26.97 0.69 10.44
N ARG A 338 26.14 -0.16 11.07
CA ARG A 338 26.49 -1.53 11.46
C ARG A 338 26.13 -2.56 10.38
N ILE A 339 25.39 -2.16 9.33
CA ILE A 339 25.13 -3.04 8.20
C ILE A 339 26.45 -3.27 7.44
N ARG A 340 27.09 -4.39 7.73
CA ARG A 340 28.18 -4.95 6.93
C ARG A 340 27.52 -5.71 5.78
N TYR A 341 27.51 -5.10 4.59
CA TYR A 341 27.14 -5.73 3.33
C TYR A 341 28.25 -6.64 2.81
#